data_AF-A0A1F5MJ64-F1
#
_entry.id   AF-A0A1F5MJ64-F1
#
_cell.length_a   1.000
_cell.length_b   1.000
_cell.length_c   1.000
_cell.angle_alpha   90.00
_cell.angle_beta   90.00
_cell.angle_gamma   90.00
#
_symmetry.space_group_name_H-M   'P 1'
#
loop_
_entity.id
_entity.type
_entity.pdbx_description
1 polymer ?
#
loop_
_entity_poly.entity_id
_entity_poly.type
_entity_poly.pdbx_seq_one_letter_code
_entity_poly.pdbx_strand_id
1 'polypeptide(L)'
;MAKPTLDRTVEVPLEMLRELLTDSELRMIKQRFLILNLLEEGNSIRSIASQVGVGTDTVVRVARLTEKKNLRKNIKKSEAPKLTKTSWIFGKTE
;
A
#
# COMPACT_ATOMS: atom_id res chain seq x y z
N MET A 1 26.23 -18.47 -19.22
CA MET A 1 26.35 -17.21 -18.45
C MET A 1 25.62 -17.38 -17.12
N ALA A 2 26.30 -17.17 -16.00
CA ALA A 2 25.71 -17.30 -14.67
C ALA A 2 24.64 -16.20 -14.45
N LYS A 3 23.50 -16.55 -13.86
CA LYS A 3 22.47 -15.58 -13.49
C LYS A 3 23.05 -14.65 -12.41
N PRO A 4 23.06 -13.32 -12.60
CA PRO A 4 23.49 -12.41 -11.55
C PRO A 4 22.51 -12.50 -10.39
N THR A 5 22.95 -13.11 -9.29
CA THR A 5 22.25 -13.12 -8.00
C THR A 5 22.56 -11.80 -7.30
N LEU A 6 21.71 -10.80 -7.49
CA LEU A 6 21.83 -9.54 -6.78
C LEU A 6 20.50 -9.23 -6.07
N ASP A 7 20.31 -9.85 -4.91
CA ASP A 7 19.42 -9.33 -3.87
C ASP A 7 20.12 -8.13 -3.22
N ARG A 8 20.29 -7.03 -3.98
CA ARG A 8 20.74 -5.76 -3.42
C ARG A 8 19.50 -4.97 -3.02
N THR A 9 19.32 -4.77 -1.72
CA THR A 9 18.35 -3.80 -1.21
C THR A 9 18.87 -2.41 -1.49
N VAL A 10 18.35 -1.77 -2.54
CA VAL A 10 18.64 -0.37 -2.88
C VAL A 10 17.49 0.49 -2.35
N GLU A 11 17.82 1.47 -1.53
CA GLU A 11 16.85 2.48 -1.09
C GLU A 11 16.72 3.55 -2.18
N VAL A 12 15.52 3.66 -2.77
CA VAL A 12 15.23 4.61 -3.85
C VAL A 12 14.35 5.74 -3.30
N PRO A 13 14.77 7.01 -3.40
CA PRO A 13 13.97 8.15 -2.98
C PRO A 13 12.64 8.27 -3.75
N LEU A 14 11.60 8.78 -3.09
CA LEU A 14 10.27 8.94 -3.69
C LEU A 14 10.24 9.96 -4.82
N GLU A 15 11.02 11.06 -4.74
CA GLU A 15 11.08 12.04 -5.84
C GLU A 15 11.62 11.39 -7.12
N MET A 16 12.65 10.56 -6.98
CA MET A 16 13.28 9.86 -8.10
C MET A 16 12.32 8.89 -8.80
N LEU A 17 11.43 8.23 -8.05
CA LEU A 17 10.43 7.35 -8.66
C LEU A 17 9.46 8.10 -9.57
N ARG A 18 9.18 9.38 -9.34
CA ARG A 18 8.32 10.17 -10.23
C ARG A 18 9.00 10.49 -11.55
N GLU A 19 10.32 10.65 -11.55
CA GLU A 19 11.11 10.91 -12.76
C GLU A 19 11.41 9.64 -13.55
N LEU A 20 11.53 8.50 -12.85
CA LEU A 20 11.81 7.21 -13.47
C LEU A 20 10.59 6.53 -14.08
N LEU A 21 9.40 6.78 -13.54
CA LEU A 21 8.17 6.15 -14.00
C LEU A 21 7.47 6.98 -15.05
N THR A 22 6.87 6.30 -16.01
CA THR A 22 5.98 6.92 -16.99
C THR A 22 4.63 7.27 -16.35
N ASP A 23 3.89 8.20 -16.97
CA ASP A 23 2.55 8.59 -16.50
C ASP A 23 1.56 7.42 -16.43
N SER A 24 1.68 6.45 -17.34
CA SER A 24 0.84 5.25 -17.38
C SER A 24 1.15 4.31 -16.22
N GLU A 25 2.43 4.13 -15.88
CA GLU A 25 2.86 3.34 -14.73
C GLU A 25 2.44 3.98 -13.42
N LEU A 26 2.60 5.30 -13.28
CA LEU A 26 2.11 6.06 -12.12
C LEU A 26 0.59 5.91 -11.95
N ARG A 27 -0.17 6.01 -13.05
CA ARG A 27 -1.62 5.79 -13.03
C ARG A 27 -1.97 4.38 -12.59
N MET A 28 -1.25 3.38 -13.10
CA MET A 28 -1.46 1.97 -12.73
C MET A 28 -1.17 1.73 -11.24
N ILE A 29 -0.11 2.33 -10.68
CA ILE A 29 0.22 2.23 -9.26
C ILE A 29 -0.90 2.84 -8.42
N LYS A 30 -1.39 4.04 -8.78
CA LYS A 30 -2.52 4.69 -8.10
C LYS A 30 -3.79 3.83 -8.11
N GLN A 31 -4.13 3.24 -9.26
CA GLN A 31 -5.29 2.35 -9.36
C GLN A 31 -5.15 1.12 -8.48
N ARG A 32 -3.96 0.49 -8.46
CA ARG A 32 -3.71 -0.66 -7.58
C ARG A 32 -3.82 -0.26 -6.11
N PHE A 33 -3.34 0.92 -5.73
CA PHE A 33 -3.47 1.42 -4.36
C PHE A 33 -4.93 1.67 -3.97
N LEU A 34 -5.73 2.23 -4.87
CA LEU A 34 -7.17 2.40 -4.66
C LEU A 34 -7.88 1.05 -4.46
N ILE A 35 -7.54 0.05 -5.27
CA ILE A 35 -8.07 -1.32 -5.11
C ILE A 35 -7.72 -1.88 -3.73
N LEU A 36 -6.52 -1.63 -3.21
CA LEU A 36 -6.12 -2.06 -1.87
C LEU A 36 -7.03 -1.48 -0.79
N ASN A 37 -7.25 -0.17 -0.82
CA ASN A 37 -8.09 0.51 0.16
C ASN A 37 -9.52 -0.03 0.14
N LEU A 38 -10.10 -0.19 -1.06
CA LEU A 38 -11.46 -0.71 -1.20
C LEU A 38 -11.58 -2.18 -0.75
N LEU A 39 -10.53 -2.98 -0.92
CA LEU A 39 -10.46 -4.35 -0.36
C LEU A 39 -10.41 -4.33 1.16
N GLU A 40 -9.72 -3.36 1.78
CA GLU A 40 -9.67 -3.21 3.24
C GLU A 40 -11.01 -2.74 3.82
N GLU A 41 -11.76 -1.93 3.07
CA GLU A 41 -13.15 -1.54 3.39
C GLU A 41 -14.16 -2.69 3.27
N GLY A 42 -13.74 -3.85 2.74
CA GLY A 42 -14.60 -5.04 2.60
C GLY A 42 -15.47 -5.06 1.35
N ASN A 43 -15.19 -4.22 0.35
CA ASN A 43 -15.94 -4.23 -0.91
C ASN A 43 -15.73 -5.53 -1.70
N SER A 44 -16.77 -5.98 -2.41
CA SER A 44 -16.66 -7.16 -3.27
C SER A 44 -15.80 -6.89 -4.51
N ILE A 45 -15.10 -7.92 -5.01
CA ILE A 45 -14.23 -7.85 -6.19
C ILE A 45 -14.95 -7.22 -7.41
N ARG A 46 -16.22 -7.58 -7.62
CA ARG A 46 -17.03 -7.07 -8.73
C ARG A 46 -17.34 -5.58 -8.57
N SER A 47 -17.70 -5.15 -7.35
CA SER A 47 -17.96 -3.72 -7.06
C SER A 47 -16.72 -2.87 -7.30
N ILE A 48 -15.56 -3.33 -6.80
CA ILE A 48 -14.28 -2.66 -6.96
C ILE A 48 -13.92 -2.53 -8.45
N ALA A 49 -14.06 -3.61 -9.21
CA ALA A 49 -13.79 -3.61 -10.64
C ALA A 49 -14.63 -2.55 -11.38
N SER A 50 -15.93 -2.44 -11.05
CA SER A 50 -16.79 -1.42 -11.65
C SER A 50 -16.46 0.01 -11.21
N GLN A 51 -16.10 0.22 -9.94
CA GLN A 51 -15.79 1.55 -9.40
C GLN A 51 -14.46 2.11 -9.94
N VAL A 52 -13.45 1.25 -10.05
CA VAL A 52 -12.10 1.65 -10.49
C VAL A 52 -11.96 1.60 -12.02
N GLY A 53 -12.87 0.91 -12.71
CA GLY A 53 -12.85 0.76 -14.16
C GLY A 53 -11.76 -0.21 -14.64
N VAL A 54 -11.57 -1.32 -13.92
CA VAL A 54 -10.56 -2.35 -14.24
C VAL A 54 -11.19 -3.73 -14.32
N GLY A 55 -10.50 -4.67 -14.99
CA GLY A 55 -10.90 -6.07 -15.02
C GLY A 55 -10.92 -6.72 -13.63
N THR A 56 -11.83 -7.66 -13.42
CA THR A 56 -11.91 -8.44 -12.17
C THR A 56 -10.64 -9.24 -11.91
N ASP A 57 -9.94 -9.68 -12.96
CA ASP A 57 -8.64 -10.36 -12.87
C ASP A 57 -7.58 -9.50 -12.16
N THR A 58 -7.59 -8.19 -12.42
CA THR A 58 -6.64 -7.23 -11.87
C THR A 58 -6.88 -7.08 -10.38
N VAL A 59 -8.14 -6.97 -9.97
CA VAL A 59 -8.54 -6.91 -8.56
C VAL A 59 -8.13 -8.18 -7.82
N VAL A 60 -8.40 -9.37 -8.41
CA VAL A 60 -7.98 -10.66 -7.84
C VAL A 60 -6.46 -10.75 -7.69
N ARG A 61 -5.71 -10.28 -8.68
CA ARG A 61 -4.24 -10.30 -8.65
C ARG A 61 -3.69 -9.41 -7.54
N VAL A 62 -4.27 -8.22 -7.36
CA VAL A 62 -3.92 -7.32 -6.27
C VAL A 62 -4.24 -7.96 -4.92
N ALA A 63 -5.43 -8.54 -4.76
CA ALA A 63 -5.81 -9.25 -3.53
C ALA A 63 -4.80 -10.35 -3.17
N ARG A 64 -4.45 -11.23 -4.11
CA ARG A 64 -3.46 -12.30 -3.87
C ARG A 64 -2.07 -11.77 -3.53
N LEU A 65 -1.64 -10.67 -4.15
CA LEU A 65 -0.35 -10.04 -3.86
C LEU A 65 -0.30 -9.51 -2.42
N THR A 66 -1.41 -8.96 -1.91
CA THR A 66 -1.46 -8.44 -0.54
C THR A 66 -1.29 -9.51 0.51
N GLU A 67 -1.96 -10.65 0.29
CA GLU A 67 -1.92 -11.79 1.20
C GLU A 67 -0.52 -12.40 1.21
N LYS A 68 0.07 -12.61 0.03
CA LYS A 68 1.39 -13.25 -0.10
C LYS A 68 2.53 -12.41 0.50
N LYS A 69 2.51 -11.08 0.31
CA LYS A 69 3.62 -10.20 0.67
C LYS A 69 3.48 -9.55 2.05
N ASN A 70 2.47 -9.92 2.86
CA ASN A 70 2.16 -9.23 4.12
C ASN A 70 2.09 -7.70 3.96
N LEU A 71 1.71 -7.20 2.78
CA LEU A 71 1.68 -5.75 2.49
C LEU A 71 0.80 -5.00 3.49
N ARG A 72 -0.23 -5.69 4.01
CA ARG A 72 -1.11 -5.23 5.09
C ARG A 72 -0.35 -4.77 6.35
N LYS A 73 0.78 -5.40 6.69
CA LYS A 73 1.59 -5.03 7.86
C LYS A 73 2.36 -3.73 7.63
N ASN A 74 2.78 -3.46 6.40
CA ASN A 74 3.56 -2.27 6.07
C ASN A 74 2.68 -1.01 6.03
N ILE A 75 1.44 -1.12 5.56
CA ILE A 75 0.46 -0.02 5.56
C ILE A 75 0.10 0.39 6.99
N LYS A 76 -0.24 -0.58 7.86
CA LYS A 76 -0.56 -0.30 9.27
C LYS A 76 0.63 0.26 10.07
N LYS A 77 1.86 -0.10 9.69
CA LYS A 77 3.08 0.37 10.38
C LYS A 77 3.37 1.86 10.12
N SER A 78 2.97 2.40 8.96
CA SER A 78 3.05 3.84 8.68
C SER A 78 2.02 4.68 9.45
N GLU A 79 0.94 4.06 9.93
CA GLU A 79 -0.11 4.72 10.72
C GLU A 79 0.07 4.53 12.23
N ALA A 80 1.29 4.24 12.71
CA ALA A 80 1.55 4.12 14.14
C ALA A 80 0.97 5.35 14.89
N PRO A 81 0.21 5.14 15.98
CA PRO A 81 -0.46 6.23 16.67
C PRO A 81 0.57 7.24 17.14
N LYS A 82 0.38 8.50 16.76
CA LYS A 82 1.19 9.60 17.28
C LYS A 82 0.98 9.63 18.79
N LEU A 83 1.99 9.21 19.55
CA LEU A 83 1.99 9.35 21.01
C LEU A 83 1.86 10.84 21.33
N THR A 84 0.66 11.28 21.70
CA THR A 84 0.44 12.65 22.14
C THR A 84 1.14 12.84 23.48
N LYS A 85 2.04 13.84 23.58
CA LYS A 85 2.67 14.27 24.83
C LYS A 85 1.69 15.03 25.75
N THR A 86 0.41 14.65 25.73
CA THR A 86 -0.57 15.22 26.67
C THR A 86 -0.40 14.49 27.99
N SER A 87 0.03 15.22 29.04
CA SER A 87 0.06 14.68 30.40
C SER A 87 -1.33 14.19 30.76
N TRP A 88 -1.42 12.94 31.22
CA TRP A 88 -2.66 12.30 31.62
C TRP A 88 -3.36 13.14 32.71
N ILE A 89 -4.53 13.71 32.40
CA ILE A 89 -5.21 14.70 33.26
C ILE A 89 -5.94 14.03 34.45
N PHE A 90 -6.20 12.72 34.38
CA PHE A 90 -6.81 11.94 35.47
C PHE A 90 -5.73 11.37 36.40
N GLY A 91 -5.17 12.19 37.28
CA GLY A 91 -4.19 11.70 38.26
C GLY A 91 -3.41 12.74 39.07
N LYS A 92 -3.87 14.00 39.16
CA LYS A 92 -3.39 14.89 40.23
C LYS A 92 -4.33 14.80 41.41
N THR A 93 -4.11 13.79 42.24
CA THR A 93 -4.46 13.82 43.66
C THR A 93 -3.20 14.18 44.43
N GLU A 94 -3.08 15.46 44.77
CA GLU A 94 -2.68 16.01 46.09
C GLU A 94 -2.71 17.54 46.01
#